data_AF-A0A1Z9CE58-F1
#
_entry.id   AF-A0A1Z9CE58-F1
#
_cell.length_a   1.000
_cell.length_b   1.000
_cell.length_c   1.000
_cell.angle_alpha   90.00
_cell.angle_beta   90.00
_cell.angle_gamma   90.00
#
_symmetry.space_group_name_H-M   'P 1'
#
loop_
_entity.id
_entity.type
_entity.pdbx_description
1 polymer ?
#
loop_
_entity_poly.entity_id
_entity_poly.type
_entity_poly.pdbx_seq_one_letter_code
_entity_poly.pdbx_strand_id
1 'polypeptide(L)'
;MKKLLNIFSLTISVAFAQDAASVASVQFSGEGLSDLETKTLYNYFMGELEKASDGPLLAQETVDQSVSSLELTTTDCFKKDCLFAAQDATSSNVFLAGTLKFSKSKYRVKLYKVDSTKPGKSKSYRIRYKGDTDGFITELEILAWKVMGKEVPSRLNDKRKPNQETMFEQIAENPWAQRGAVLAVAGLGASSYLKNTAGAAESQKKIDSLPAYDTGGIQAHTDSRDGAKSTATMSLVLTAASLAYGYFTGVFTE
;
A
#
# COMPACT_ATOMS: atom_id res chain seq x y z
N MET A 1 -61.03 40.91 -36.37
CA MET A 1 -59.58 40.79 -36.68
C MET A 1 -58.78 41.11 -35.42
N LYS A 2 -58.42 40.10 -34.62
CA LYS A 2 -57.55 40.25 -33.44
C LYS A 2 -56.25 39.50 -33.72
N LYS A 3 -55.15 40.23 -33.90
CA LYS A 3 -53.80 39.65 -34.06
C LYS A 3 -53.28 39.28 -32.67
N LEU A 4 -53.10 37.99 -32.42
CA LEU A 4 -52.42 37.47 -31.24
C LEU A 4 -50.91 37.50 -31.52
N LEU A 5 -50.19 38.37 -30.83
CA LEU A 5 -48.72 38.37 -30.79
C LEU A 5 -48.27 37.22 -29.89
N ASN A 6 -47.63 36.22 -30.50
CA ASN A 6 -46.98 35.11 -29.81
C ASN A 6 -45.57 35.58 -29.40
N ILE A 7 -45.39 35.88 -28.11
CA ILE A 7 -44.08 36.20 -27.54
C ILE A 7 -43.40 34.87 -27.20
N PHE A 8 -42.44 34.46 -28.03
CA PHE A 8 -41.59 33.30 -27.80
C PHE A 8 -40.52 33.67 -26.77
N SER A 9 -40.73 33.29 -25.52
CA SER A 9 -39.76 33.48 -24.43
C SER A 9 -38.60 32.50 -24.63
N LEU A 10 -37.46 33.01 -25.13
CA LEU A 10 -36.22 32.26 -25.28
C LEU A 10 -35.54 32.18 -23.90
N THR A 11 -35.84 31.14 -23.13
CA THR A 11 -35.09 30.82 -21.90
C THR A 11 -33.71 30.32 -22.30
N ILE A 12 -32.70 31.16 -22.13
CA ILE A 12 -31.29 30.78 -22.24
C ILE A 12 -30.95 29.94 -21.02
N SER A 13 -30.90 28.62 -21.19
CA SER A 13 -30.29 27.71 -20.21
C SER A 13 -28.78 27.91 -20.26
N VAL A 14 -28.23 28.62 -19.26
CA VAL A 14 -26.80 28.65 -19.03
C VAL A 14 -26.40 27.26 -18.54
N ALA A 15 -25.81 26.45 -19.42
CA ALA A 15 -25.13 25.23 -19.03
C ALA A 15 -23.84 25.64 -18.32
N PHE A 16 -23.83 25.58 -16.98
CA PHE A 16 -22.59 25.68 -16.22
C PHE A 16 -21.69 24.54 -16.67
N ALA A 17 -20.53 24.90 -17.20
CA ALA A 17 -19.47 23.96 -17.52
C ALA A 17 -19.15 23.13 -16.27
N GLN A 18 -18.98 21.82 -16.46
CA GLN A 18 -18.67 20.87 -15.38
C GLN A 18 -17.45 21.37 -14.60
N ASP A 19 -17.66 21.69 -13.32
CA ASP A 19 -16.60 21.99 -12.36
C ASP A 19 -15.56 20.87 -12.41
N ALA A 20 -14.29 21.25 -12.58
CA ALA A 20 -13.18 20.33 -12.36
C ALA A 20 -13.33 19.74 -10.96
N ALA A 21 -13.16 18.41 -10.82
CA ALA A 21 -13.45 17.70 -9.58
C ALA A 21 -12.74 18.35 -8.39
N SER A 22 -13.50 19.01 -7.51
CA SER A 22 -12.95 19.76 -6.38
C SER A 22 -12.55 18.79 -5.26
N VAL A 23 -11.34 18.96 -4.72
CA VAL A 23 -10.80 18.10 -3.67
C VAL A 23 -10.70 18.89 -2.38
N ALA A 24 -11.29 18.37 -1.30
CA ALA A 24 -11.16 18.95 0.03
C ALA A 24 -10.50 17.94 0.98
N SER A 25 -9.70 18.44 1.91
CA SER A 25 -9.08 17.63 2.94
C SER A 25 -9.08 18.37 4.26
N VAL A 26 -9.49 17.68 5.33
CA VAL A 26 -9.27 18.19 6.68
C VAL A 26 -7.84 17.87 7.11
N GLN A 27 -7.23 18.75 7.91
CA GLN A 27 -5.93 18.50 8.52
C GLN A 27 -5.95 17.15 9.27
N PHE A 28 -4.91 16.34 9.05
CA PHE A 28 -4.81 15.04 9.70
C PHE A 28 -4.61 15.19 11.21
N SER A 29 -5.26 14.32 11.99
CA SER A 29 -5.03 14.26 13.42
C SER A 29 -3.74 13.50 13.76
N GLY A 30 -2.96 14.04 14.68
CA GLY A 30 -1.67 13.50 15.10
C GLY A 30 -1.74 12.75 16.42
N GLU A 31 -1.08 11.60 16.52
CA GLU A 31 -0.83 10.88 17.78
C GLU A 31 0.65 10.50 17.90
N GLY A 32 1.32 10.90 18.97
CA GLY A 32 2.76 10.64 19.16
C GLY A 32 3.67 11.49 18.26
N LEU A 33 3.12 12.54 17.65
CA LEU A 33 3.79 13.59 16.89
C LEU A 33 3.39 14.94 17.48
N SER A 34 4.24 15.96 17.38
CA SER A 34 3.83 17.34 17.69
C SER A 34 2.85 17.87 16.62
N ASP A 35 2.09 18.92 16.97
CA ASP A 35 1.17 19.57 16.03
C ASP A 35 1.92 20.13 14.81
N LEU A 36 3.12 20.68 15.03
CA LEU A 36 3.97 21.20 13.94
C LEU A 36 4.44 20.09 13.00
N GLU A 37 4.88 18.95 13.54
CA GLU A 37 5.28 17.80 12.73
C GLU A 37 4.10 17.25 11.93
N THR A 38 2.95 17.08 12.59
CA THR A 38 1.71 16.60 11.96
C THR A 38 1.28 17.52 10.81
N LYS A 39 1.28 18.85 11.06
CA LYS A 39 0.98 19.86 10.04
C LYS A 39 1.98 19.85 8.89
N THR A 40 3.27 19.70 9.19
CA THR A 40 4.32 19.65 8.16
C THR A 40 4.16 18.42 7.26
N LEU A 41 3.95 17.24 7.85
CA LEU A 41 3.70 16.00 7.12
C LEU A 41 2.43 16.09 6.27
N TYR A 42 1.36 16.67 6.82
CA TYR A 42 0.14 16.96 6.08
C TYR A 42 0.38 17.90 4.90
N ASN A 43 1.19 18.94 5.06
CA ASN A 43 1.51 19.88 3.98
C ASN A 43 2.29 19.22 2.84
N TYR A 44 3.22 18.31 3.15
CA TYR A 44 3.89 17.50 2.12
C TYR A 44 2.87 16.65 1.33
N PHE A 45 1.94 16.00 2.03
CA PHE A 45 0.84 15.27 1.40
C PHE A 45 0.00 16.19 0.50
N MET A 46 -0.42 17.37 0.99
CA MET A 46 -1.26 18.31 0.25
C MET A 46 -0.55 18.88 -0.99
N GLY A 47 0.73 19.23 -0.88
CA GLY A 47 1.51 19.74 -2.01
C GLY A 47 1.72 18.70 -3.11
N GLU A 48 1.72 17.41 -2.78
CA GLU A 48 1.76 16.34 -3.77
C GLU A 48 0.35 15.98 -4.28
N LEU A 49 -0.67 16.08 -3.42
CA LEU A 49 -2.08 15.89 -3.79
C LEU A 49 -2.53 16.91 -4.83
N GLU A 50 -2.08 18.16 -4.73
CA GLU A 50 -2.35 19.19 -5.73
C GLU A 50 -1.89 18.77 -7.13
N LYS A 51 -0.69 18.15 -7.22
CA LYS A 51 -0.14 17.64 -8.49
C LYS A 51 -0.89 16.39 -8.98
N ALA A 52 -1.38 15.58 -8.04
CA ALA A 52 -2.13 14.37 -8.34
C ALA A 52 -3.62 14.63 -8.65
N SER A 53 -4.16 15.79 -8.30
CA SER A 53 -5.56 16.13 -8.54
C SER A 53 -5.82 16.54 -9.99
N ASP A 54 -7.04 16.34 -10.47
CA ASP A 54 -7.50 16.86 -11.78
C ASP A 54 -8.20 18.23 -11.65
N GLY A 55 -8.56 18.62 -10.43
CA GLY A 55 -9.22 19.88 -10.11
C GLY A 55 -8.61 20.59 -8.90
N PRO A 56 -9.07 21.81 -8.60
CA PRO A 56 -8.51 22.62 -7.53
C PRO A 56 -8.74 21.97 -6.17
N LEU A 57 -7.76 22.15 -5.29
CA LEU A 57 -7.89 21.83 -3.88
C LEU A 57 -8.54 23.02 -3.17
N LEU A 58 -9.53 22.75 -2.32
CA LEU A 58 -10.08 23.78 -1.46
C LEU A 58 -9.03 24.24 -0.46
N ALA A 59 -8.98 25.54 -0.22
CA ALA A 59 -8.07 26.13 0.74
C ALA A 59 -8.44 25.64 2.17
N GLN A 60 -7.43 25.40 3.00
CA GLN A 60 -7.63 24.74 4.30
C GLN A 60 -8.57 25.53 5.21
N GLU A 61 -8.54 26.86 5.13
CA GLU A 61 -9.38 27.75 5.92
C GLU A 61 -10.85 27.60 5.54
N THR A 62 -11.12 27.39 4.24
CA THR A 62 -12.48 27.13 3.74
C THR A 62 -12.98 25.78 4.22
N VAL A 63 -12.13 24.75 4.18
CA VAL A 63 -12.49 23.42 4.70
C VAL A 63 -12.74 23.47 6.19
N ASP A 64 -11.85 24.10 6.96
CA ASP A 64 -11.96 24.20 8.41
C ASP A 64 -13.22 24.97 8.83
N GLN A 65 -13.58 26.03 8.10
CA GLN A 65 -14.82 26.78 8.32
C GLN A 65 -16.07 25.93 8.02
N SER A 66 -16.11 25.23 6.87
CA SER A 66 -17.21 24.33 6.52
C SER A 66 -17.36 23.20 7.55
N VAL A 67 -16.25 22.57 7.95
CA VAL A 67 -16.27 21.43 8.89
C VAL A 67 -16.59 21.86 10.32
N SER A 68 -16.10 23.01 10.79
CA SER A 68 -16.39 23.51 12.15
C SER A 68 -17.84 23.98 12.32
N SER A 69 -18.53 24.29 11.21
CA SER A 69 -19.96 24.62 11.22
C SER A 69 -20.84 23.38 11.47
N LEU A 70 -20.28 22.18 11.33
CA LEU A 70 -20.97 20.95 11.66
C LEU A 70 -21.02 20.80 13.18
N GLU A 71 -22.18 20.48 13.74
CA GLU A 71 -22.36 20.15 15.16
C GLU A 71 -21.74 18.77 15.53
N LEU A 72 -20.60 18.44 14.92
CA LEU A 72 -19.89 17.18 15.01
C LEU A 72 -18.48 17.42 15.54
N THR A 73 -17.94 16.49 16.31
CA THR A 73 -16.58 16.62 16.88
C THR A 73 -15.53 16.61 15.76
N THR A 74 -14.87 17.75 15.54
CA THR A 74 -13.85 17.93 14.49
C THR A 74 -12.63 17.03 14.66
N THR A 75 -12.28 16.67 15.90
CA THR A 75 -11.16 15.79 16.25
C THR A 75 -11.25 14.37 15.69
N ASP A 76 -12.45 13.92 15.30
CA ASP A 76 -12.71 12.57 14.76
C ASP A 76 -13.36 12.61 13.37
N CYS A 77 -13.09 13.64 12.56
CA CYS A 77 -13.72 13.80 11.23
C CYS A 77 -13.22 12.81 10.15
N PHE A 78 -12.92 11.58 10.56
CA PHE A 78 -12.70 10.39 9.74
C PHE A 78 -13.78 9.32 9.98
N LYS A 79 -14.68 9.51 10.96
CA LYS A 79 -15.87 8.68 11.19
C LYS A 79 -16.90 8.95 10.09
N LYS A 80 -17.72 7.93 9.81
CA LYS A 80 -18.69 7.93 8.70
C LYS A 80 -19.52 9.22 8.66
N ASP A 81 -20.13 9.58 9.79
CA ASP A 81 -21.09 10.69 9.85
C ASP A 81 -20.43 12.04 9.55
N CYS A 82 -19.26 12.32 10.15
CA CYS A 82 -18.52 13.55 9.85
C CYS A 82 -17.94 13.55 8.43
N LEU A 83 -17.40 12.41 7.98
CA LEU A 83 -16.73 12.32 6.68
C LEU A 83 -17.69 12.65 5.51
N PHE A 84 -18.93 12.16 5.57
CA PHE A 84 -19.94 12.50 4.56
C PHE A 84 -20.50 13.92 4.75
N ALA A 85 -20.81 14.34 5.98
CA ALA A 85 -21.30 15.69 6.24
C ALA A 85 -20.29 16.77 5.81
N ALA A 86 -18.99 16.52 6.02
CA ALA A 86 -17.91 17.40 5.61
C ALA A 86 -17.73 17.46 4.09
N GLN A 87 -17.92 16.34 3.38
CA GLN A 87 -17.96 16.34 1.92
C GLN A 87 -19.07 17.25 1.40
N ASP A 88 -20.28 17.10 1.95
CA ASP A 88 -21.44 17.88 1.54
C ASP A 88 -21.26 19.38 1.87
N ALA A 89 -20.79 19.69 3.07
CA ALA A 89 -20.56 21.07 3.52
C ALA A 89 -19.43 21.79 2.77
N THR A 90 -18.47 21.04 2.23
CA THR A 90 -17.41 21.59 1.35
C THR A 90 -17.81 21.59 -0.12
N SER A 91 -18.94 20.97 -0.47
CA SER A 91 -19.36 20.75 -1.86
C SER A 91 -18.24 20.13 -2.72
N SER A 92 -17.45 19.24 -2.11
CA SER A 92 -16.30 18.63 -2.76
C SER A 92 -16.64 17.31 -3.45
N ASN A 93 -16.09 17.09 -4.64
CA ASN A 93 -16.23 15.81 -5.33
C ASN A 93 -15.48 14.69 -4.60
N VAL A 94 -14.33 15.04 -4.01
CA VAL A 94 -13.53 14.13 -3.19
C VAL A 94 -13.25 14.81 -1.86
N PHE A 95 -13.66 14.18 -0.77
CA PHE A 95 -13.30 14.61 0.58
C PHE A 95 -12.37 13.60 1.25
N LEU A 96 -11.28 14.11 1.85
CA LEU A 96 -10.23 13.34 2.47
C LEU A 96 -10.11 13.68 3.96
N ALA A 97 -9.94 12.65 4.79
CA ALA A 97 -9.61 12.81 6.19
C ALA A 97 -8.65 11.72 6.64
N GLY A 98 -7.72 12.02 7.54
CA GLY A 98 -6.72 11.05 7.93
C GLY A 98 -6.16 11.22 9.32
N THR A 99 -5.41 10.21 9.74
CA THR A 99 -4.68 10.19 11.00
C THR A 99 -3.22 9.83 10.76
N LEU A 100 -2.33 10.53 11.48
CA LEU A 100 -0.90 10.30 11.54
C LEU A 100 -0.53 9.82 12.93
N LYS A 101 0.10 8.65 13.02
CA LYS A 101 0.54 8.11 14.30
C LYS A 101 2.01 7.73 14.25
N PHE A 102 2.79 8.22 15.20
CA PHE A 102 4.15 7.75 15.44
C PHE A 102 4.24 7.01 16.77
N SER A 103 4.60 5.73 16.73
CA SER A 103 4.75 4.92 17.93
C SER A 103 5.68 3.75 17.67
N LYS A 104 6.48 3.36 18.68
CA LYS A 104 7.46 2.26 18.56
C LYS A 104 8.40 2.43 17.35
N SER A 105 8.85 3.67 17.10
CA SER A 105 9.71 4.04 15.97
C SER A 105 9.12 3.70 14.60
N LYS A 106 7.79 3.80 14.46
CA LYS A 106 7.06 3.56 13.22
C LYS A 106 6.02 4.64 12.99
N TYR A 107 5.97 5.14 11.77
CA TYR A 107 4.90 5.99 11.27
C TYR A 107 3.74 5.12 10.77
N ARG A 108 2.52 5.60 10.99
CA ARG A 108 1.30 4.98 10.49
C ARG A 108 0.36 6.06 9.98
N VAL A 109 -0.18 5.83 8.79
CA VAL A 109 -1.21 6.67 8.19
C VAL A 109 -2.47 5.84 8.05
N LYS A 110 -3.62 6.43 8.38
CA LYS A 110 -4.92 5.96 7.90
C LYS A 110 -5.61 7.12 7.23
N LEU A 111 -5.91 6.98 5.96
CA LEU A 111 -6.60 8.00 5.16
C LEU A 111 -7.93 7.45 4.68
N TYR A 112 -8.96 8.25 4.77
CA TYR A 112 -10.33 7.93 4.38
C TYR A 112 -10.72 8.87 3.24
N LYS A 113 -11.25 8.29 2.17
CA LYS A 113 -11.74 9.00 0.99
C LYS A 113 -13.23 8.71 0.83
N VAL A 114 -14.00 9.76 0.63
CA VAL A 114 -15.36 9.69 0.07
C VAL A 114 -15.36 10.40 -1.28
N ASP A 115 -16.22 9.94 -2.17
CA ASP A 115 -16.23 10.33 -3.57
C ASP A 115 -17.68 10.48 -4.02
N SER A 116 -18.05 11.63 -4.58
CA SER A 116 -19.41 11.94 -5.01
C SER A 116 -19.92 10.97 -6.09
N THR A 117 -19.02 10.33 -6.84
CA THR A 117 -19.36 9.31 -7.83
C THR A 117 -19.77 7.97 -7.20
N LYS A 118 -19.48 7.76 -5.90
CA LYS A 118 -19.75 6.53 -5.16
C LYS A 118 -20.46 6.86 -3.83
N PRO A 119 -21.69 7.38 -3.89
CA PRO A 119 -22.41 7.85 -2.70
C PRO A 119 -22.56 6.74 -1.65
N GLY A 120 -22.38 7.10 -0.38
CA GLY A 120 -22.52 6.20 0.77
C GLY A 120 -21.37 5.20 0.96
N LYS A 121 -20.32 5.24 0.12
CA LYS A 121 -19.12 4.40 0.26
C LYS A 121 -17.91 5.24 0.61
N SER A 122 -17.15 4.79 1.61
CA SER A 122 -15.82 5.32 1.91
C SER A 122 -14.76 4.27 1.58
N LYS A 123 -13.60 4.72 1.09
CA LYS A 123 -12.42 3.89 0.86
C LYS A 123 -11.33 4.31 1.82
N SER A 124 -10.68 3.36 2.48
CA SER A 124 -9.56 3.63 3.37
C SER A 124 -8.23 3.19 2.77
N TYR A 125 -7.19 3.97 3.01
CA TYR A 125 -5.81 3.67 2.65
C TYR A 125 -4.96 3.65 3.92
N ARG A 126 -3.99 2.74 3.99
CA ARG A 126 -3.15 2.58 5.17
C ARG A 126 -1.69 2.49 4.77
N ILE A 127 -0.84 3.12 5.56
CA ILE A 127 0.61 3.01 5.42
C ILE A 127 1.19 2.66 6.79
N ARG A 128 2.14 1.72 6.81
CA ARG A 128 3.00 1.45 7.96
C ARG A 128 4.44 1.57 7.52
N TYR A 129 5.14 2.54 8.10
CA TYR A 129 6.49 2.87 7.68
C TYR A 129 7.45 2.83 8.88
N LYS A 130 8.53 2.07 8.72
CA LYS A 130 9.65 2.02 9.67
C LYS A 130 10.89 2.56 8.95
N GLY A 131 11.34 3.73 9.36
CA GLY A 131 12.47 4.42 8.75
C GLY A 131 12.54 5.86 9.22
N ASP A 132 13.24 6.69 8.45
CA ASP A 132 13.39 8.12 8.73
C ASP A 132 12.25 8.95 8.15
N THR A 133 12.13 10.19 8.62
CA THR A 133 11.05 11.11 8.25
C THR A 133 10.97 11.36 6.75
N ASP A 134 12.11 11.49 6.05
CA ASP A 134 12.14 11.73 4.60
C ASP A 134 11.57 10.57 3.80
N GLY A 135 11.88 9.34 4.21
CA GLY A 135 11.28 8.16 3.60
C GLY A 135 9.78 8.09 3.86
N PHE A 136 9.32 8.51 5.05
CA PHE A 136 7.90 8.60 5.34
C PHE A 136 7.17 9.69 4.54
N ILE A 137 7.81 10.84 4.33
CA ILE A 137 7.30 11.90 3.45
C ILE A 137 7.08 11.35 2.04
N THR A 138 8.04 10.58 1.51
CA THR A 138 7.90 9.94 0.19
C THR A 138 6.70 8.98 0.14
N GLU A 139 6.42 8.25 1.23
CA GLU A 139 5.21 7.40 1.30
C GLU A 139 3.91 8.21 1.33
N LEU A 140 3.89 9.38 1.98
CA LEU A 140 2.75 10.31 1.94
C LEU A 140 2.54 10.90 0.55
N GLU A 141 3.62 11.27 -0.14
CA GLU A 141 3.58 11.74 -1.52
C GLU A 141 2.98 10.66 -2.44
N ILE A 142 3.44 9.41 -2.32
CA ILE A 142 2.90 8.26 -3.05
C ILE A 142 1.41 8.03 -2.71
N LEU A 143 1.04 8.19 -1.45
CA LEU A 143 -0.35 8.06 -0.99
C LEU A 143 -1.28 9.03 -1.73
N ALA A 144 -0.83 10.26 -1.96
CA ALA A 144 -1.62 11.28 -2.66
C ALA A 144 -2.04 10.82 -4.06
N TRP A 145 -1.11 10.28 -4.85
CA TRP A 145 -1.39 9.71 -6.18
C TRP A 145 -2.34 8.51 -6.10
N LYS A 146 -2.07 7.57 -5.18
CA LYS A 146 -2.89 6.36 -5.00
C LYS A 146 -4.33 6.69 -4.62
N VAL A 147 -4.55 7.71 -3.79
CA VAL A 147 -5.88 8.13 -3.33
C VAL A 147 -6.70 8.74 -4.46
N MET A 148 -6.03 9.47 -5.35
CA MET A 148 -6.63 9.99 -6.58
C MET A 148 -6.77 8.92 -7.68
N GLY A 149 -6.25 7.71 -7.46
CA GLY A 149 -6.33 6.62 -8.42
C GLY A 149 -5.43 6.84 -9.65
N LYS A 150 -4.40 7.67 -9.53
CA LYS A 150 -3.43 7.96 -10.58
C LYS A 150 -2.16 7.12 -10.42
N GLU A 151 -1.45 6.95 -11.53
CA GLU A 151 -0.15 6.30 -11.55
C GLU A 151 0.88 7.13 -10.77
N VAL A 152 1.71 6.47 -9.97
CA VAL A 152 2.75 7.11 -9.16
C VAL A 152 3.91 7.52 -10.08
N PRO A 153 4.30 8.81 -10.13
CA PRO A 153 5.41 9.27 -10.96
C PRO A 153 6.71 8.54 -10.63
N SER A 154 7.51 8.22 -11.65
CA SER A 154 8.80 7.51 -11.48
C SER A 154 9.70 8.20 -10.46
N ARG A 155 9.73 9.55 -10.42
CA ARG A 155 10.52 10.31 -9.43
C ARG A 155 10.22 9.97 -7.96
N LEU A 156 9.00 9.52 -7.64
CA LEU A 156 8.64 9.11 -6.29
C LEU A 156 9.05 7.67 -6.03
N ASN A 157 8.88 6.79 -7.03
CA ASN A 157 9.34 5.41 -6.96
C ASN A 157 10.86 5.33 -6.80
N ASP A 158 11.60 6.20 -7.49
CA ASP A 158 13.08 6.26 -7.42
C ASP A 158 13.57 6.76 -6.04
N LYS A 159 12.83 7.65 -5.39
CA LYS A 159 13.12 8.14 -4.03
C LYS A 159 12.70 7.16 -2.94
N ARG A 160 11.82 6.20 -3.26
CA ARG A 160 11.20 5.32 -2.29
C ARG A 160 12.25 4.39 -1.68
N LYS A 161 12.49 4.55 -0.38
CA LYS A 161 13.41 3.68 0.36
C LYS A 161 12.81 2.28 0.52
N PRO A 162 13.60 1.21 0.40
CA PRO A 162 13.12 -0.14 0.63
C PRO A 162 12.73 -0.28 2.11
N ASN A 163 11.44 -0.41 2.38
CA ASN A 163 10.92 -0.75 3.70
C ASN A 163 10.33 -2.17 3.64
N GLN A 164 10.87 -3.06 4.47
CA GLN A 164 10.47 -4.46 4.54
C GLN A 164 8.95 -4.59 4.77
N GLU A 165 8.35 -3.76 5.65
CA GLU A 165 6.91 -3.84 5.93
C GLU A 165 6.06 -3.44 4.71
N THR A 166 6.45 -2.39 3.98
CA THR A 166 5.77 -2.00 2.73
C THR A 166 6.03 -2.98 1.59
N MET A 167 7.19 -3.67 1.58
CA MET A 167 7.47 -4.74 0.61
C MET A 167 6.54 -5.92 0.84
N PHE A 168 6.39 -6.38 2.08
CA PHE A 168 5.43 -7.43 2.43
C PHE A 168 3.99 -7.02 2.16
N GLU A 169 3.61 -5.77 2.44
CA GLU A 169 2.27 -5.25 2.15
C GLU A 169 2.01 -5.16 0.65
N GLN A 170 2.97 -4.70 -0.16
CA GLN A 170 2.86 -4.71 -1.62
C GLN A 170 2.80 -6.11 -2.21
N ILE A 171 3.61 -7.04 -1.68
CA ILE A 171 3.51 -8.44 -2.04
C ILE A 171 2.10 -8.91 -1.70
N ALA A 172 1.58 -8.63 -0.51
CA ALA A 172 0.25 -9.06 -0.09
C ALA A 172 -0.92 -8.43 -0.88
N GLU A 173 -0.77 -7.20 -1.36
CA GLU A 173 -1.82 -6.46 -2.09
C GLU A 173 -1.84 -6.74 -3.60
N ASN A 174 -0.76 -7.28 -4.18
CA ASN A 174 -0.65 -7.57 -5.60
C ASN A 174 -0.62 -9.10 -5.84
N PRO A 175 -1.68 -9.70 -6.44
CA PRO A 175 -1.74 -11.14 -6.69
C PRO A 175 -0.55 -11.69 -7.50
N TRP A 176 -0.05 -10.96 -8.50
CA TRP A 176 1.11 -11.38 -9.28
C TRP A 176 2.41 -11.32 -8.46
N ALA A 177 2.53 -10.35 -7.55
CA ALA A 177 3.65 -10.29 -6.62
C ALA A 177 3.60 -11.41 -5.57
N GLN A 178 2.41 -11.76 -5.05
CA GLN A 178 2.24 -12.96 -4.20
C GLN A 178 2.66 -14.23 -4.92
N ARG A 179 2.21 -14.41 -6.16
CA ARG A 179 2.62 -15.54 -7.03
C ARG A 179 4.14 -15.59 -7.18
N GLY A 180 4.75 -14.46 -7.54
CA GLY A 180 6.20 -14.35 -7.69
C GLY A 180 6.96 -14.72 -6.42
N ALA A 181 6.50 -14.25 -5.25
CA ALA A 181 7.12 -14.57 -3.97
C ALA A 181 7.02 -16.06 -3.60
N VAL A 182 5.85 -16.69 -3.77
CA VAL A 182 5.67 -18.13 -3.52
C VAL A 182 6.54 -18.96 -4.45
N LEU A 183 6.57 -18.64 -5.75
CA LEU A 183 7.39 -19.33 -6.73
C LEU A 183 8.88 -19.13 -6.48
N ALA A 184 9.31 -17.95 -6.03
CA ALA A 184 10.70 -17.71 -5.66
C ALA A 184 11.12 -18.57 -4.47
N VAL A 185 10.31 -18.66 -3.41
CA VAL A 185 10.58 -19.52 -2.25
C VAL A 185 10.62 -21.00 -2.65
N ALA A 186 9.64 -21.46 -3.43
CA ALA A 186 9.58 -22.82 -3.93
C ALA A 186 10.78 -23.15 -4.83
N GLY A 187 11.15 -22.25 -5.74
CA GLY A 187 12.29 -22.39 -6.64
C GLY A 187 13.63 -22.48 -5.88
N LEU A 188 13.82 -21.63 -4.87
CA LEU A 188 14.99 -21.68 -3.99
C LEU A 188 15.06 -23.00 -3.20
N GLY A 189 13.92 -23.45 -2.66
CA GLY A 189 13.83 -24.74 -1.97
C GLY A 189 14.14 -25.93 -2.89
N ALA A 190 13.58 -25.95 -4.09
CA ALA A 190 13.83 -27.00 -5.08
C ALA A 190 15.30 -27.02 -5.53
N SER A 191 15.88 -25.85 -5.81
CA SER A 191 17.30 -25.74 -6.16
C SER A 191 18.21 -26.19 -5.02
N SER A 192 17.89 -25.83 -3.78
CA SER A 192 18.62 -26.27 -2.59
C SER A 192 18.52 -27.78 -2.40
N TYR A 193 17.34 -28.37 -2.60
CA TYR A 193 17.14 -29.82 -2.56
C TYR A 193 18.04 -30.54 -3.57
N LEU A 194 18.05 -30.09 -4.82
CA LEU A 194 18.87 -30.69 -5.88
C LEU A 194 20.36 -30.58 -5.57
N LYS A 195 20.84 -29.41 -5.16
CA LYS A 195 22.25 -29.18 -4.81
C LYS A 195 22.71 -30.07 -3.65
N ASN A 196 21.91 -30.16 -2.59
CA ASN A 196 22.27 -30.95 -1.42
C ASN A 196 22.15 -32.46 -1.69
N THR A 197 21.22 -32.90 -2.54
CA THR A 197 21.15 -34.30 -2.98
C THR A 197 22.37 -34.69 -3.82
N ALA A 198 22.80 -33.82 -4.73
CA ALA A 198 24.04 -34.02 -5.50
C ALA A 198 25.28 -34.05 -4.58
N GLY A 199 25.35 -33.14 -3.60
CA GLY A 199 26.41 -33.13 -2.59
C GLY A 199 26.44 -34.42 -1.77
N ALA A 200 25.29 -34.95 -1.36
CA ALA A 200 25.21 -36.23 -0.66
C ALA A 200 25.71 -37.40 -1.51
N ALA A 201 25.36 -37.42 -2.80
CA ALA A 201 25.84 -38.45 -3.73
C ALA A 201 27.36 -38.40 -3.91
N GLU A 202 27.94 -37.20 -3.97
CA GLU A 202 29.39 -37.03 -4.09
C GLU A 202 30.13 -37.47 -2.82
N SER A 203 29.60 -37.12 -1.63
CA SER A 203 30.13 -37.64 -0.37
C SER A 203 30.04 -39.16 -0.30
N GLN A 204 29.00 -39.79 -0.83
CA GLN A 204 28.90 -41.25 -0.90
C GLN A 204 29.99 -41.87 -1.78
N LYS A 205 30.21 -41.36 -2.99
CA LYS A 205 31.29 -41.85 -3.86
C LYS A 205 32.65 -41.74 -3.17
N LYS A 206 32.86 -40.66 -2.41
CA LYS A 206 34.11 -40.47 -1.69
C LYS A 206 34.29 -41.50 -0.58
N ILE A 207 33.25 -41.81 0.19
CA ILE A 207 33.25 -42.93 1.15
C ILE A 207 33.64 -44.23 0.46
N ASP A 208 33.00 -44.54 -0.67
CA ASP A 208 33.22 -45.81 -1.41
C ASP A 208 34.65 -45.92 -1.96
N SER A 209 35.32 -44.79 -2.21
CA SER A 209 36.70 -44.73 -2.72
C SER A 209 37.78 -44.82 -1.64
N LEU A 210 37.42 -44.59 -0.36
CA LEU A 210 38.39 -44.57 0.72
C LEU A 210 38.73 -45.99 1.18
N PRO A 211 40.00 -46.27 1.52
CA PRO A 211 40.37 -47.56 2.04
C PRO A 211 39.75 -47.77 3.44
N ALA A 212 39.40 -49.02 3.76
CA ALA A 212 38.67 -49.37 4.99
C ALA A 212 39.37 -48.96 6.30
N TYR A 213 40.69 -48.71 6.27
CA TYR A 213 41.45 -48.26 7.44
C TYR A 213 41.35 -46.73 7.67
N ASP A 214 40.90 -45.95 6.70
CA ASP A 214 40.71 -44.49 6.84
C ASP A 214 39.37 -44.17 7.51
N THR A 215 39.25 -44.57 8.77
CA THR A 215 38.03 -44.40 9.57
C THR A 215 37.67 -42.92 9.77
N GLY A 216 38.66 -42.03 9.85
CA GLY A 216 38.45 -40.59 9.98
C GLY A 216 37.86 -39.95 8.72
N GLY A 217 38.42 -40.27 7.54
CA GLY A 217 37.90 -39.80 6.26
C GLY A 217 36.51 -40.36 5.96
N ILE A 218 36.29 -41.65 6.23
CA ILE A 218 34.98 -42.29 6.07
C ILE A 218 33.93 -41.62 6.96
N GLN A 219 34.26 -41.33 8.22
CA GLN A 219 33.35 -40.67 9.14
C GLN A 219 33.01 -39.23 8.68
N ALA A 220 34.03 -38.44 8.30
CA ALA A 220 33.81 -37.06 7.85
C ALA A 220 32.90 -36.98 6.61
N HIS A 221 33.08 -37.86 5.63
CA HIS A 221 32.21 -37.90 4.46
C HIS A 221 30.82 -38.48 4.76
N THR A 222 30.72 -39.38 5.73
CA THR A 222 29.43 -39.88 6.24
C THR A 222 28.62 -38.75 6.88
N ASP A 223 29.22 -37.97 7.77
CA ASP A 223 28.58 -36.84 8.45
C ASP A 223 28.17 -35.76 7.44
N SER A 224 29.04 -35.46 6.47
CA SER A 224 28.74 -34.52 5.39
C SER A 224 27.56 -34.99 4.53
N ARG A 225 27.53 -36.27 4.15
CA ARG A 225 26.43 -36.87 3.38
C ARG A 225 25.12 -36.77 4.14
N ASP A 226 25.12 -37.11 5.42
CA ASP A 226 23.90 -37.16 6.23
C ASP A 226 23.39 -35.75 6.54
N GLY A 227 24.29 -34.78 6.76
CA GLY A 227 23.95 -33.36 6.82
C GLY A 227 23.35 -32.83 5.52
N ALA A 228 23.90 -33.22 4.37
CA ALA A 228 23.38 -32.85 3.06
C ALA A 228 22.00 -33.47 2.80
N LYS A 229 21.79 -34.74 3.14
CA LYS A 229 20.47 -35.41 3.06
C LYS A 229 19.42 -34.73 3.95
N SER A 230 19.80 -34.35 5.17
CA SER A 230 18.93 -33.62 6.09
C SER A 230 18.52 -32.26 5.50
N THR A 231 19.49 -31.48 5.00
CA THR A 231 19.26 -30.17 4.36
C THR A 231 18.39 -30.28 3.11
N ALA A 232 18.63 -31.31 2.29
CA ALA A 232 17.78 -31.61 1.14
C ALA A 232 16.33 -31.84 1.59
N THR A 233 16.12 -32.74 2.55
CA THR A 233 14.78 -33.06 3.07
C THR A 233 14.05 -31.82 3.59
N MET A 234 14.72 -30.95 4.36
CA MET A 234 14.14 -29.69 4.81
C MET A 234 13.77 -28.77 3.64
N SER A 235 14.65 -28.65 2.64
CA SER A 235 14.40 -27.82 1.45
C SER A 235 13.20 -28.31 0.66
N LEU A 236 13.02 -29.64 0.56
CA LEU A 236 11.86 -30.26 -0.06
C LEU A 236 10.57 -29.96 0.71
N VAL A 237 10.59 -30.09 2.04
CA VAL A 237 9.44 -29.76 2.91
C VAL A 237 9.05 -28.28 2.76
N LEU A 238 10.02 -27.37 2.77
CA LEU A 238 9.77 -25.93 2.56
C LEU A 238 9.17 -25.65 1.17
N THR A 239 9.64 -26.35 0.14
CA THR A 239 9.10 -26.25 -1.22
C THR A 239 7.64 -26.72 -1.26
N ALA A 240 7.36 -27.91 -0.71
CA ALA A 240 6.01 -28.45 -0.67
C ALA A 240 5.06 -27.56 0.15
N ALA A 241 5.51 -27.05 1.29
CA ALA A 241 4.72 -26.16 2.15
C ALA A 241 4.41 -24.82 1.47
N SER A 242 5.38 -24.21 0.77
CA SER A 242 5.17 -22.96 0.05
C SER A 242 4.21 -23.12 -1.13
N LEU A 243 4.32 -24.20 -1.90
CA LEU A 243 3.38 -24.51 -2.97
C LEU A 243 1.98 -24.83 -2.44
N ALA A 244 1.86 -25.63 -1.38
CA ALA A 244 0.59 -25.92 -0.74
C ALA A 244 -0.07 -24.64 -0.20
N TYR A 245 0.70 -23.77 0.45
CA TYR A 245 0.24 -22.46 0.88
C TYR A 245 -0.31 -21.64 -0.29
N GLY A 246 0.43 -21.54 -1.41
CA GLY A 246 -0.02 -20.83 -2.60
C GLY A 246 -1.31 -21.42 -3.20
N TYR A 247 -1.47 -22.74 -3.19
CA TYR A 247 -2.69 -23.42 -3.63
C TYR A 247 -3.89 -23.07 -2.73
N PHE A 248 -3.76 -23.23 -1.41
CA PHE A 248 -4.85 -23.00 -0.47
C PHE A 248 -5.25 -21.53 -0.32
N THR A 249 -4.31 -20.61 -0.56
CA THR A 249 -4.59 -19.16 -0.51
C THR A 249 -5.10 -18.60 -1.83
N GLY A 250 -5.32 -19.46 -2.85
CA GLY A 250 -5.77 -19.01 -4.17
C GLY A 250 -4.74 -18.15 -4.90
N VAL A 251 -3.48 -18.17 -4.46
CA VAL A 251 -2.42 -17.36 -5.08
C VAL A 251 -2.27 -17.75 -6.55
N PHE A 252 -2.50 -19.00 -6.95
CA PHE A 252 -2.38 -19.45 -8.35
C PHE A 252 -3.67 -19.36 -9.18
N THR A 253 -4.81 -18.97 -8.62
CA THR A 253 -6.09 -18.87 -9.36
C THR A 253 -6.28 -17.47 -9.92
N GLU A 254 -6.52 -17.35 -11.22
CA GLU A 254 -6.78 -16.09 -11.96
C GLU A 254 -8.13 -15.46 -11.64
#